data_AF-A0A7R8VL66-F1
#
_entry.id   AF-A0A7R8VL66-F1
#
_cell.length_a   1.000
_cell.length_b   1.000
_cell.length_c   1.000
_cell.angle_alpha   90.00
_cell.angle_beta   90.00
_cell.angle_gamma   90.00
#
_symmetry.space_group_name_H-M   'P 1'
#
loop_
_entity.id
_entity.type
_entity.pdbx_description
1 polymer ?
#
loop_
_entity_poly.entity_id
_entity_poly.type
_entity_poly.pdbx_seq_one_letter_code
_entity_poly.pdbx_strand_id
1 'polypeptide(L)'
;GFVGAQHFRTMCQLLGYQGIAVVMEELLKIVKSLVQGNILQFTKTLMEAMPKVCKLPRYDYGSPGVLGYYHAQLNDIVQYPDARTELFHSFREFGNTILFCLLMEQSLSQEEVCDLLHAAPFQNILPRPHCKDGEKPETKQKRLEVKYSSLQIVPSVEKLGTPKQSMIAREGDLLTRERLCCGLSIFEVVLSRLRSFLDDPIWMGPAPTNGVMNVDECTEFHRLWSALQFVYCIPVGGTEFTVEELFGEGLNWAGCTMIVLLGQQRRFEALDFCYHILRVQRVDGKDENVKGIALKRMVDRIRRFQVLNSQIFAVLNKFLKSSDSDVMSVEHVRCFPPPIHPTLAAQAHYYRPEHLRQTVQH
;
A
#
# COMPACT_ATOMS: atom_id res chain seq x y z
N GLY A 1 -9.31 13.13 23.75
CA GLY A 1 -8.97 11.70 23.89
C GLY A 1 -8.33 11.20 22.62
N PHE A 2 -7.72 10.00 22.61
CA PHE A 2 -7.05 9.43 21.44
C PHE A 2 -7.27 7.90 21.39
N VAL A 3 -7.04 7.29 20.22
CA VAL A 3 -6.97 5.83 20.02
C VAL A 3 -5.54 5.48 19.61
N GLY A 4 -4.99 4.37 20.12
CA GLY A 4 -3.57 4.03 19.94
C GLY A 4 -3.24 2.64 20.48
N ALA A 5 -1.95 2.32 20.59
CA ALA A 5 -1.47 0.94 20.84
C ALA A 5 -2.14 0.22 22.02
N GLN A 6 -2.33 0.91 23.16
CA GLN A 6 -3.00 0.31 24.33
C GLN A 6 -4.44 -0.13 24.02
N HIS A 7 -5.17 0.65 23.21
CA HIS A 7 -6.53 0.31 22.81
C HIS A 7 -6.54 -0.90 21.87
N PHE A 8 -5.63 -0.94 20.89
CA PHE A 8 -5.50 -2.07 19.97
C PHE A 8 -5.10 -3.36 20.68
N ARG A 9 -4.18 -3.28 21.65
CA ARG A 9 -3.81 -4.41 22.49
C ARG A 9 -5.01 -4.99 23.25
N THR A 10 -5.79 -4.14 23.91
CA THR A 10 -7.01 -4.57 24.61
C THR A 10 -8.03 -5.15 23.63
N MET A 11 -8.20 -4.55 22.44
CA MET A 11 -9.08 -5.10 21.41
C MET A 11 -8.62 -6.49 20.95
N CYS A 12 -7.33 -6.71 20.71
CA CYS A 12 -6.79 -8.02 20.35
C CYS A 12 -7.12 -9.09 21.39
N GLN A 13 -6.89 -8.78 22.67
CA GLN A 13 -7.10 -9.71 23.78
C GLN A 13 -8.58 -10.07 23.97
N LEU A 14 -9.48 -9.09 23.83
CA LEU A 14 -10.91 -9.31 24.05
C LEU A 14 -11.62 -9.95 22.85
N LEU A 15 -11.20 -9.64 21.62
CA LEU A 15 -11.81 -10.17 20.40
C LEU A 15 -11.30 -11.59 20.07
N GLY A 16 -10.02 -11.86 20.34
CA GLY A 16 -9.34 -13.06 19.86
C GLY A 16 -9.33 -13.19 18.33
N TYR A 17 -8.83 -14.31 17.81
CA TYR A 17 -8.71 -14.53 16.37
C TYR A 17 -10.06 -14.43 15.63
N GLN A 18 -11.11 -15.05 16.18
CA GLN A 18 -12.42 -15.06 15.53
C GLN A 18 -13.04 -13.67 15.46
N GLY A 19 -12.99 -12.89 16.55
CA GLY A 19 -13.51 -11.53 16.57
C GLY A 19 -12.75 -10.61 15.61
N ILE A 20 -11.42 -10.71 15.59
CA ILE A 20 -10.58 -9.95 14.65
C ILE A 20 -10.95 -10.32 13.20
N ALA A 21 -11.08 -11.60 12.87
CA ALA A 21 -11.42 -12.04 11.52
C ALA A 21 -12.77 -11.47 11.04
N VAL A 22 -13.80 -11.52 11.89
CA VAL A 22 -15.13 -10.96 11.56
C VAL A 22 -15.07 -9.45 11.37
N VAL A 23 -14.38 -8.72 12.26
CA VAL A 23 -14.21 -7.26 12.13
C VAL A 23 -13.50 -6.92 10.82
N MET A 24 -12.43 -7.62 10.47
CA MET A 24 -11.69 -7.41 9.22
C MET A 24 -12.56 -7.67 7.98
N GLU A 25 -13.39 -8.71 8.02
CA GLU A 25 -14.30 -9.03 6.93
C GLU A 25 -15.38 -7.95 6.72
N GLU A 26 -15.99 -7.47 7.80
CA GLU A 26 -16.99 -6.40 7.73
C GLU A 26 -16.37 -5.07 7.28
N LEU A 27 -15.17 -4.76 7.76
CA LEU A 27 -14.40 -3.60 7.30
C LEU A 27 -14.11 -3.66 5.78
N LEU A 28 -13.77 -4.84 5.25
CA LEU A 28 -13.59 -5.03 3.81
C LEU A 28 -14.90 -4.83 3.02
N LYS A 29 -16.05 -5.23 3.57
CA LYS A 29 -17.37 -4.98 2.94
C LYS A 29 -17.69 -3.48 2.90
N ILE A 30 -17.38 -2.75 3.97
CA ILE A 30 -17.53 -1.29 4.01
C ILE A 30 -16.65 -0.64 2.95
N VAL A 31 -15.37 -1.01 2.88
CA VAL A 31 -14.45 -0.45 1.88
C VAL A 31 -14.89 -0.79 0.46
N LYS A 32 -15.36 -2.02 0.21
CA LYS A 32 -15.93 -2.39 -1.09
C LYS A 32 -17.08 -1.47 -1.48
N SER A 33 -18.00 -1.21 -0.56
CA SER A 33 -19.14 -0.29 -0.77
C SER A 33 -18.67 1.14 -1.06
N LEU A 34 -17.68 1.65 -0.32
CA LEU A 34 -17.12 2.98 -0.55
C LEU A 34 -16.43 3.09 -1.92
N VAL A 35 -15.58 2.11 -2.25
CA VAL A 35 -14.79 2.08 -3.49
C VAL A 35 -15.70 1.94 -4.71
N GLN A 36 -16.64 0.99 -4.69
CA GLN A 36 -17.51 0.71 -5.83
C GLN A 36 -18.77 1.60 -5.89
N GLY A 37 -19.06 2.33 -4.81
CA GLY A 37 -20.14 3.30 -4.73
C GLY A 37 -19.62 4.74 -4.87
N ASN A 38 -19.53 5.44 -3.75
CA ASN A 38 -19.26 6.89 -3.73
C ASN A 38 -17.94 7.26 -4.41
N ILE A 39 -16.83 6.58 -4.08
CA ILE A 39 -15.51 6.93 -4.63
C ILE A 39 -15.49 6.70 -6.15
N LEU A 40 -16.08 5.61 -6.64
CA LEU A 40 -16.19 5.35 -8.07
C LEU A 40 -17.03 6.42 -8.78
N GLN A 41 -18.18 6.79 -8.21
CA GLN A 41 -19.07 7.80 -8.79
C GLN A 41 -18.37 9.17 -8.87
N PHE A 42 -17.74 9.61 -7.78
CA PHE A 42 -16.94 10.84 -7.78
C PHE A 42 -15.77 10.77 -8.76
N THR A 43 -15.11 9.62 -8.86
CA THR A 43 -14.01 9.44 -9.81
C THR A 43 -14.49 9.61 -11.25
N LYS A 44 -15.64 9.03 -11.61
CA LYS A 44 -16.23 9.19 -12.96
C LYS A 44 -16.55 10.66 -13.24
N THR A 45 -17.25 11.33 -12.33
CA THR A 45 -17.59 12.76 -12.46
C THR A 45 -16.34 13.64 -12.56
N LEU A 46 -15.35 13.43 -11.71
CA LEU A 46 -14.13 14.25 -11.71
C LEU A 46 -13.22 13.93 -12.90
N MET A 47 -13.25 12.71 -13.46
CA MET A 47 -12.57 12.39 -14.73
C MET A 47 -13.16 13.13 -15.91
N GLU A 48 -14.46 13.42 -15.92
CA GLU A 48 -15.05 14.28 -16.95
C GLU A 48 -14.65 15.75 -16.79
N ALA A 49 -14.48 16.22 -15.55
CA ALA A 49 -14.02 17.58 -15.23
C ALA A 49 -12.49 17.76 -15.37
N MET A 50 -11.71 16.67 -15.41
CA MET A 50 -10.26 16.77 -15.58
C MET A 50 -9.90 17.29 -16.98
N PRO A 51 -8.85 18.11 -17.11
CA PRO A 51 -8.35 18.51 -18.41
C PRO A 51 -7.88 17.27 -19.17
N LYS A 52 -8.37 17.07 -20.41
CA LYS A 52 -8.00 15.91 -21.25
C LYS A 52 -6.49 15.68 -21.33
N VAL A 53 -5.74 16.78 -21.40
CA VAL A 53 -4.29 16.82 -21.50
C VAL A 53 -3.77 17.90 -20.57
N CYS A 54 -2.86 17.56 -19.65
CA CYS A 54 -2.18 18.50 -18.77
C CYS A 54 -0.67 18.24 -18.78
N LYS A 55 0.05 19.12 -19.48
CA LYS A 55 1.50 18.98 -19.67
C LYS A 55 2.25 19.43 -18.42
N LEU A 56 3.50 18.98 -18.29
CA LEU A 56 4.46 19.53 -17.33
C LEU A 56 5.22 20.70 -17.99
N PRO A 57 4.94 21.97 -17.64
CA PRO A 57 5.62 23.09 -18.29
C PRO A 57 7.12 23.07 -18.00
N ARG A 58 7.91 23.57 -18.94
CA ARG A 58 9.38 23.65 -18.80
C ARG A 58 9.79 24.57 -17.65
N TYR A 59 11.01 24.40 -17.17
CA TYR A 59 11.57 25.21 -16.09
C TYR A 59 11.69 26.69 -16.48
N ASP A 60 11.82 26.99 -17.77
CA ASP A 60 11.90 28.35 -18.33
C ASP A 60 10.68 29.22 -18.00
N TYR A 61 9.52 28.60 -17.74
CA TYR A 61 8.29 29.32 -17.34
C TYR A 61 8.35 29.83 -15.89
N GLY A 62 9.29 29.34 -15.08
CA GLY A 62 9.42 29.66 -13.66
C GLY A 62 8.29 29.05 -12.80
N SER A 63 8.57 28.86 -11.52
CA SER A 63 7.65 28.27 -10.56
C SER A 63 6.34 29.07 -10.37
N PRO A 64 6.30 30.42 -10.43
CA PRO A 64 5.04 31.17 -10.41
C PRO A 64 4.17 30.90 -11.65
N GLY A 65 4.80 30.83 -12.83
CA GLY A 65 4.11 30.53 -14.09
C GLY A 65 3.56 29.10 -14.12
N VAL A 66 4.34 28.13 -13.62
CA VAL A 66 3.92 26.73 -13.49
C VAL A 66 2.74 26.60 -12.52
N LEU A 67 2.79 27.26 -11.35
CA LEU A 67 1.66 27.28 -10.40
C LEU A 67 0.41 27.92 -11.03
N GLY A 68 0.58 29.05 -11.73
CA GLY A 68 -0.52 29.72 -12.43
C GLY A 68 -1.18 28.86 -13.51
N TYR A 69 -0.36 28.09 -14.25
CA TYR A 69 -0.82 27.12 -15.24
C TYR A 69 -1.65 26.02 -14.60
N TYR A 70 -1.16 25.35 -13.55
CA TYR A 70 -1.91 24.27 -12.90
C TYR A 70 -3.18 24.77 -12.22
N HIS A 71 -3.15 25.95 -11.60
CA HIS A 71 -4.37 26.55 -11.07
C HIS A 71 -5.41 26.80 -12.18
N ALA A 72 -4.99 27.22 -13.38
CA ALA A 72 -5.91 27.41 -14.49
C ALA A 72 -6.48 26.08 -15.01
N GLN A 73 -5.62 25.06 -15.18
CA GLN A 73 -6.02 23.75 -15.71
C GLN A 73 -6.88 22.93 -14.74
N LEU A 74 -6.69 23.11 -13.44
CA LEU A 74 -7.36 22.33 -12.39
C LEU A 74 -8.47 23.12 -11.70
N ASN A 75 -8.88 24.28 -12.25
CA ASN A 75 -9.83 25.18 -11.61
C ASN A 75 -11.16 24.48 -11.28
N ASP A 76 -11.66 23.63 -12.17
CA ASP A 76 -12.93 22.92 -11.99
C ASP A 76 -12.85 21.88 -10.86
N ILE A 77 -11.68 21.30 -10.65
CA ILE A 77 -11.41 20.39 -9.51
C ILE A 77 -11.26 21.17 -8.21
N VAL A 78 -10.57 22.33 -8.25
CA VAL A 78 -10.37 23.20 -7.09
C VAL A 78 -11.69 23.77 -6.57
N GLN A 79 -12.61 24.11 -7.47
CA GLN A 79 -13.91 24.67 -7.13
C GLN A 79 -14.99 23.61 -6.88
N TYR A 80 -14.66 22.32 -7.00
CA TYR A 80 -15.63 21.25 -6.80
C TYR A 80 -16.07 21.20 -5.32
N PRO A 81 -17.34 21.52 -5.01
CA PRO A 81 -17.80 21.75 -3.63
C PRO A 81 -17.72 20.47 -2.79
N ASP A 82 -18.02 19.32 -3.40
CA ASP A 82 -18.13 18.04 -2.70
C ASP A 82 -16.78 17.33 -2.50
N ALA A 83 -15.69 17.87 -3.06
CA ALA A 83 -14.35 17.30 -2.92
C ALA A 83 -13.92 17.23 -1.45
N ARG A 84 -14.12 18.32 -0.71
CA ARG A 84 -13.69 18.42 0.69
C ARG A 84 -14.69 17.81 1.66
N THR A 85 -15.99 17.86 1.38
CA THR A 85 -17.02 17.42 2.33
C THR A 85 -17.28 15.91 2.25
N GLU A 86 -17.38 15.35 1.04
CA GLU A 86 -17.85 13.97 0.85
C GLU A 86 -16.74 13.06 0.32
N LEU A 87 -16.00 13.51 -0.70
CA LEU A 87 -14.97 12.68 -1.33
C LEU A 87 -13.79 12.43 -0.38
N PHE A 88 -13.22 13.48 0.21
CA PHE A 88 -12.13 13.34 1.19
C PHE A 88 -12.57 12.59 2.45
N HIS A 89 -13.83 12.71 2.83
CA HIS A 89 -14.39 11.92 3.92
C HIS A 89 -14.43 10.43 3.57
N SER A 90 -14.89 10.08 2.37
CA SER A 90 -14.93 8.69 1.89
C SER A 90 -13.52 8.07 1.82
N PHE A 91 -12.53 8.83 1.33
CA PHE A 91 -11.13 8.40 1.35
C PHE A 91 -10.58 8.28 2.77
N ARG A 92 -10.92 9.20 3.69
CA ARG A 92 -10.51 9.10 5.09
C ARG A 92 -11.03 7.81 5.72
N GLU A 93 -12.31 7.48 5.53
CA GLU A 93 -12.88 6.25 6.06
C GLU A 93 -12.15 5.02 5.53
N PHE A 94 -11.94 4.96 4.21
CA PHE A 94 -11.18 3.90 3.58
C PHE A 94 -9.76 3.78 4.18
N GLY A 95 -9.00 4.87 4.26
CA GLY A 95 -7.63 4.79 4.78
C GLY A 95 -7.56 4.51 6.27
N ASN A 96 -8.54 4.95 7.06
CA ASN A 96 -8.65 4.58 8.46
C ASN A 96 -8.93 3.09 8.63
N THR A 97 -9.71 2.48 7.73
CA THR A 97 -9.88 1.02 7.69
C THR A 97 -8.55 0.32 7.42
N ILE A 98 -7.75 0.80 6.46
CA ILE A 98 -6.43 0.24 6.17
C ILE A 98 -5.49 0.33 7.37
N LEU A 99 -5.43 1.52 8.00
CA LEU A 99 -4.65 1.73 9.20
C LEU A 99 -5.11 0.83 10.35
N PHE A 100 -6.42 0.66 10.53
CA PHE A 100 -6.96 -0.24 11.55
C PHE A 100 -6.51 -1.68 11.31
N CYS A 101 -6.60 -2.18 10.07
CA CYS A 101 -6.16 -3.52 9.73
C CYS A 101 -4.67 -3.73 10.05
N LEU A 102 -3.84 -2.77 9.64
CA LEU A 102 -2.39 -2.80 9.87
C LEU A 102 -2.05 -2.78 11.36
N LEU A 103 -2.63 -1.86 12.13
CA LEU A 103 -2.35 -1.71 13.56
C LEU A 103 -2.87 -2.88 14.40
N MET A 104 -4.00 -3.47 13.99
CA MET A 104 -4.56 -4.66 14.61
C MET A 104 -3.65 -5.87 14.40
N GLU A 105 -3.13 -6.09 13.19
CA GLU A 105 -2.16 -7.16 12.94
C GLU A 105 -0.87 -6.96 13.73
N GLN A 106 -0.33 -5.73 13.76
CA GLN A 106 0.87 -5.43 14.55
C GLN A 106 0.67 -5.74 16.04
N SER A 107 -0.50 -5.41 16.58
CA SER A 107 -0.85 -5.68 17.97
C SER A 107 -1.02 -7.17 18.23
N LEU A 108 -1.65 -7.90 17.30
CA LEU A 108 -1.80 -9.36 17.36
C LEU A 108 -0.42 -10.05 17.34
N SER A 109 0.48 -9.63 16.44
CA SER A 109 1.84 -10.18 16.40
C SER A 109 2.61 -9.96 17.69
N GLN A 110 2.43 -8.81 18.35
CA GLN A 110 3.09 -8.55 19.64
C GLN A 110 2.55 -9.46 20.74
N GLU A 111 1.23 -9.70 20.80
CA GLU A 111 0.61 -10.63 21.75
C GLU A 111 1.08 -12.07 21.50
N GLU A 112 1.06 -12.52 20.25
CA GLU A 112 1.51 -13.87 19.86
C GLU A 112 2.98 -14.12 20.22
N VAL A 113 3.87 -13.15 19.99
CA VAL A 113 5.28 -13.28 20.38
C VAL A 113 5.43 -13.39 21.89
N CYS A 114 4.64 -12.64 22.66
CA CYS A 114 4.64 -12.76 24.12
C CYS A 114 4.19 -14.16 24.56
N ASP A 115 3.15 -14.71 23.94
CA ASP A 115 2.67 -16.07 24.22
C ASP A 115 3.73 -17.13 23.90
N LEU A 116 4.39 -17.01 22.74
CA LEU A 116 5.46 -17.92 22.32
C LEU A 116 6.67 -17.87 23.28
N LEU A 117 7.04 -16.68 23.77
CA LEU A 117 8.13 -16.53 24.74
C LEU A 117 7.80 -17.21 26.07
N HIS A 118 6.56 -17.16 26.54
CA HIS A 118 6.13 -17.87 27.73
C HIS A 118 6.01 -19.39 27.51
N ALA A 119 5.64 -19.83 26.30
CA ALA A 119 5.54 -21.23 25.92
C ALA A 119 6.91 -21.91 25.72
N ALA A 120 7.93 -21.16 25.28
CA ALA A 120 9.23 -21.67 24.86
C ALA A 120 9.88 -22.70 25.81
N PRO A 121 9.93 -22.50 27.15
CA PRO A 121 10.53 -23.49 28.06
C PRO A 121 9.83 -24.85 28.05
N PHE A 122 8.52 -24.87 27.80
CA PHE A 122 7.69 -26.06 27.79
C PHE A 122 7.70 -26.81 26.45
N GLN A 123 8.13 -26.13 25.39
CA GLN A 123 8.22 -26.62 24.01
C GLN A 123 9.66 -26.93 23.56
N ASN A 124 10.61 -26.99 24.50
CA ASN A 124 12.03 -27.21 24.24
C ASN A 124 12.69 -26.15 23.32
N ILE A 125 12.22 -24.90 23.38
CA ILE A 125 12.82 -23.79 22.66
C ILE A 125 13.74 -23.05 23.64
N LEU A 126 15.04 -23.13 23.39
CA LEU A 126 16.06 -22.54 24.25
C LEU A 126 16.84 -21.46 23.50
N PRO A 127 17.13 -20.31 24.14
CA PRO A 127 17.94 -19.27 23.53
C PRO A 127 19.38 -19.75 23.33
N ARG A 128 20.07 -19.14 22.36
CA ARG A 128 21.46 -19.48 22.06
C ARG A 128 22.35 -19.23 23.29
N PRO A 129 23.08 -20.24 23.80
CA PRO A 129 23.91 -20.08 24.98
C PRO A 129 25.19 -19.30 24.65
N HIS A 130 25.62 -18.44 25.58
CA HIS A 130 26.95 -17.85 25.53
C HIS A 130 28.01 -18.95 25.64
N CYS A 131 29.03 -18.94 24.77
CA CYS A 131 30.12 -19.91 24.74
C CYS A 131 31.46 -19.22 24.98
N LYS A 132 32.27 -19.75 25.89
CA LYS A 132 33.65 -19.28 26.12
C LYS A 132 34.60 -19.81 25.05
N ASP A 133 35.80 -19.25 24.96
CA ASP A 133 36.83 -19.72 24.03
C ASP A 133 37.13 -21.21 24.22
N GLY A 134 37.06 -21.98 23.13
CA GLY A 134 37.21 -23.43 23.12
C GLY A 134 35.93 -24.23 23.42
N GLU A 135 34.81 -23.59 23.78
CA GLU A 135 33.52 -24.28 23.98
C GLU A 135 32.75 -24.42 22.66
N LYS A 136 32.24 -25.64 22.39
CA LYS A 136 31.35 -25.89 21.25
C LYS A 136 29.89 -25.57 21.61
N PRO A 137 29.20 -24.69 20.86
CA PRO A 137 27.83 -24.29 21.16
C PRO A 137 26.85 -25.46 21.15
N GLU A 138 27.03 -26.45 20.27
CA GLU A 138 26.15 -27.61 20.15
C GLU A 138 26.19 -28.47 21.42
N THR A 139 27.36 -28.60 22.05
CA THR A 139 27.50 -29.37 23.29
C THR A 139 26.82 -28.66 24.45
N LYS A 140 26.92 -27.33 24.50
CA LYS A 140 26.27 -26.50 25.52
C LYS A 140 24.76 -26.49 25.36
N GLN A 141 24.26 -26.43 24.12
CA GLN A 141 22.85 -26.54 23.79
C GLN A 141 22.27 -27.87 24.31
N LYS A 142 22.90 -29.00 23.97
CA LYS A 142 22.47 -30.33 24.45
C LYS A 142 22.45 -30.44 25.97
N ARG A 143 23.43 -29.85 26.66
CA ARG A 143 23.44 -29.80 28.13
C ARG A 143 22.26 -29.00 28.70
N LEU A 144 21.86 -27.92 28.04
CA LEU A 144 20.69 -27.13 28.44
C LEU A 144 19.38 -27.89 28.15
N GLU A 145 19.27 -28.57 27.01
CA GLU A 145 18.12 -29.43 26.70
C GLU A 145 17.92 -30.51 27.76
N VAL A 146 19.00 -31.18 28.18
CA VAL A 146 18.95 -32.17 29.27
C VAL A 146 18.58 -31.52 30.60
N LYS A 147 19.13 -30.33 30.91
CA LYS A 147 18.81 -29.60 32.15
C LYS A 147 17.33 -29.25 32.26
N TYR A 148 16.69 -28.89 31.15
CA TYR A 148 15.29 -28.44 31.11
C TYR A 148 14.32 -29.53 30.63
N SER A 149 14.76 -30.76 30.42
CA SER A 149 13.92 -31.83 29.87
C SER A 149 12.68 -32.13 30.72
N SER A 150 12.74 -31.91 32.03
CA SER A 150 11.60 -32.10 32.95
C SER A 150 10.49 -31.07 32.79
N LEU A 151 10.74 -29.95 32.10
CA LEU A 151 9.73 -28.92 31.83
C LEU A 151 8.92 -29.21 30.57
N GLN A 152 9.39 -30.12 29.72
CA GLN A 152 8.74 -30.42 28.45
C GLN A 152 7.39 -31.10 28.70
N ILE A 153 6.29 -30.44 28.33
CA ILE A 153 4.94 -30.89 28.68
C ILE A 153 4.58 -32.18 27.93
N VAL A 154 4.70 -32.19 26.60
CA VAL A 154 4.27 -33.32 25.77
C VAL A 154 4.99 -34.63 26.16
N PRO A 155 6.33 -34.70 26.24
CA PRO A 155 7.02 -35.92 26.66
C PRO A 155 6.67 -36.37 28.09
N SER A 156 6.45 -35.42 29.00
CA SER A 156 6.08 -35.72 30.38
C SER A 156 4.68 -36.32 30.48
N VAL A 157 3.71 -35.77 29.75
CA VAL A 157 2.34 -36.29 29.68
C VAL A 157 2.31 -37.62 28.95
N GLU A 158 3.09 -37.81 27.89
CA GLU A 158 3.19 -39.11 27.20
C GLU A 158 3.73 -40.23 28.09
N LYS A 159 4.66 -39.90 29.00
CA LYS A 159 5.27 -40.87 29.91
C LYS A 159 4.37 -41.24 31.10
N LEU A 160 3.61 -40.27 31.63
CA LEU A 160 2.91 -40.40 32.91
C LEU A 160 1.38 -40.30 32.81
N GLY A 161 0.86 -39.79 31.69
CA GLY A 161 -0.55 -39.53 31.48
C GLY A 161 -1.29 -40.67 30.79
N THR A 162 -2.61 -40.52 30.73
CA THR A 162 -3.49 -41.41 29.97
C THR A 162 -3.41 -41.13 28.47
N PRO A 163 -3.81 -42.09 27.59
CA PRO A 163 -3.84 -41.87 26.15
C PRO A 163 -4.64 -40.62 25.73
N LYS A 164 -5.74 -40.33 26.43
CA LYS A 164 -6.56 -39.13 26.19
C LYS A 164 -5.82 -37.84 26.54
N GLN A 165 -5.09 -37.82 27.66
CA GLN A 165 -4.28 -36.65 28.05
C GLN A 165 -3.14 -36.39 27.07
N SER A 166 -2.47 -37.45 26.60
CA SER A 166 -1.39 -37.32 25.61
C SER A 166 -1.88 -36.77 24.27
N MET A 167 -3.09 -37.14 23.84
CA MET A 167 -3.72 -36.58 22.64
C MET A 167 -4.02 -35.08 22.81
N ILE A 168 -4.68 -34.71 23.92
CA ILE A 168 -5.00 -33.30 24.22
C ILE A 168 -3.72 -32.45 24.34
N ALA A 169 -2.66 -32.98 24.96
CA ALA A 169 -1.39 -32.27 25.09
C ALA A 169 -0.74 -31.98 23.72
N ARG A 170 -0.81 -32.94 22.78
CA ARG A 170 -0.30 -32.76 21.42
C ARG A 170 -1.08 -31.70 20.64
N GLU A 171 -2.41 -31.70 20.74
CA GLU A 171 -3.25 -30.68 20.09
C GLU A 171 -3.01 -29.28 20.69
N GLY A 172 -2.93 -29.18 22.02
CA GLY A 172 -2.63 -27.93 22.71
C GLY A 172 -1.25 -27.37 22.37
N ASP A 173 -0.24 -28.23 22.27
CA ASP A 173 1.12 -27.84 21.85
C ASP A 173 1.12 -27.27 20.43
N LEU A 174 0.39 -27.91 19.50
CA LEU A 174 0.25 -27.44 18.13
C LEU A 174 -0.38 -26.03 18.08
N LEU A 175 -1.51 -25.83 18.77
CA LEU A 175 -2.20 -24.54 18.84
C LEU A 175 -1.37 -23.43 19.53
N THR A 176 -0.46 -23.81 20.43
CA THR A 176 0.43 -22.86 21.12
C THR A 176 1.58 -22.42 20.22
N ARG A 177 2.12 -23.35 19.43
CA ARG A 177 3.27 -23.13 18.55
C ARG A 177 2.89 -22.44 17.23
N GLU A 178 1.74 -22.78 16.68
CA GLU A 178 1.28 -22.24 15.39
C GLU A 178 0.55 -20.91 15.60
N ARG A 179 1.31 -19.82 15.39
CA ARG A 179 0.84 -18.43 15.47
C ARG A 179 1.04 -17.72 14.13
N LEU A 180 0.27 -16.67 13.86
CA LEU A 180 0.36 -15.94 12.60
C LEU A 180 1.74 -15.27 12.44
N CYS A 181 2.30 -14.73 13.53
CA CYS A 181 3.62 -14.12 13.55
C CYS A 181 4.78 -15.04 13.11
N CYS A 182 4.56 -16.35 12.99
CA CYS A 182 5.55 -17.33 12.53
C CYS A 182 5.75 -17.35 11.00
N GLY A 183 4.98 -16.57 10.22
CA GLY A 183 5.19 -16.45 8.77
C GLY A 183 3.96 -16.11 7.93
N LEU A 184 2.85 -15.70 8.55
CA LEU A 184 1.63 -15.31 7.87
C LEU A 184 1.37 -13.81 8.08
N SER A 185 0.79 -13.15 7.08
CA SER A 185 0.36 -11.75 7.19
C SER A 185 -1.08 -11.54 6.75
N ILE A 186 -1.87 -10.90 7.62
CA ILE A 186 -3.28 -10.58 7.36
C ILE A 186 -3.38 -9.42 6.37
N PHE A 187 -2.54 -8.40 6.54
CA PHE A 187 -2.57 -7.16 5.79
C PHE A 187 -2.27 -7.39 4.30
N GLU A 188 -1.42 -8.35 3.96
CA GLU A 188 -1.18 -8.76 2.57
C GLU A 188 -2.47 -9.29 1.91
N VAL A 189 -3.21 -10.13 2.63
CA VAL A 189 -4.50 -10.67 2.17
C VAL A 189 -5.53 -9.55 2.04
N VAL A 190 -5.55 -8.59 2.98
CA VAL A 190 -6.40 -7.40 2.90
C VAL A 190 -6.09 -6.59 1.65
N LEU A 191 -4.82 -6.27 1.38
CA LEU A 191 -4.40 -5.53 0.19
C LEU A 191 -4.75 -6.26 -1.12
N SER A 192 -4.53 -7.57 -1.16
CA SER A 192 -4.89 -8.42 -2.30
C SER A 192 -6.41 -8.40 -2.57
N ARG A 193 -7.24 -8.48 -1.52
CA ARG A 193 -8.69 -8.37 -1.65
C ARG A 193 -9.12 -6.99 -2.15
N LEU A 194 -8.52 -5.92 -1.63
CA LEU A 194 -8.82 -4.55 -2.05
C LEU A 194 -8.50 -4.30 -3.51
N ARG A 195 -7.44 -4.92 -4.04
CA ARG A 195 -7.12 -4.86 -5.47
C ARG A 195 -8.28 -5.37 -6.32
N SER A 196 -9.00 -6.39 -5.86
CA SER A 196 -10.15 -6.93 -6.61
C SER A 196 -11.38 -6.02 -6.61
N PHE A 197 -11.42 -4.97 -5.76
CA PHE A 197 -12.50 -3.97 -5.78
C PHE A 197 -12.25 -2.85 -6.80
N LEU A 198 -11.05 -2.82 -7.41
CA LEU A 198 -10.61 -1.81 -8.39
C LEU A 198 -10.67 -2.37 -9.82
N ASP A 199 -11.81 -2.94 -10.20
CA ASP A 199 -12.04 -3.63 -11.47
C ASP A 199 -12.60 -2.72 -12.58
N ASP A 200 -13.25 -1.61 -12.23
CA ASP A 200 -13.80 -0.66 -13.21
C ASP A 200 -12.69 -0.06 -14.10
N PRO A 201 -12.86 -0.03 -15.43
CA PRO A 201 -11.83 0.46 -16.35
C PRO A 201 -11.44 1.93 -16.13
N ILE A 202 -12.28 2.73 -15.45
CA ILE A 202 -11.96 4.13 -15.14
C ILE A 202 -10.67 4.29 -14.33
N TRP A 203 -10.30 3.28 -13.51
CA TRP A 203 -9.10 3.36 -12.68
C TRP A 203 -7.81 3.36 -13.50
N MET A 204 -7.80 2.64 -14.63
CA MET A 204 -6.64 2.46 -15.51
C MET A 204 -6.69 3.33 -16.76
N GLY A 205 -7.88 3.76 -17.17
CA GLY A 205 -8.07 4.53 -18.40
C GLY A 205 -7.76 3.72 -19.68
N PRO A 206 -7.79 4.38 -20.85
CA PRO A 206 -7.49 3.76 -22.12
C PRO A 206 -5.99 3.48 -22.28
N ALA A 207 -5.67 2.52 -23.15
CA ALA A 207 -4.31 2.18 -23.48
C ALA A 207 -3.53 3.38 -24.07
N PRO A 208 -2.23 3.50 -23.77
CA PRO A 208 -1.45 4.66 -24.18
C PRO A 208 -1.21 4.69 -25.68
N THR A 209 -1.33 5.88 -26.27
CA THR A 209 -1.18 6.13 -27.71
C THR A 209 0.24 5.81 -28.21
N ASN A 210 1.26 6.07 -27.39
CA ASN A 210 2.66 5.76 -27.68
C ASN A 210 3.01 4.26 -27.47
N GLY A 211 2.06 3.43 -27.03
CA GLY A 211 2.28 2.01 -26.75
C GLY A 211 3.10 1.72 -25.49
N VAL A 212 3.50 2.72 -24.71
CA VAL A 212 4.32 2.59 -23.50
C VAL A 212 3.55 3.02 -22.25
N MET A 213 3.24 4.31 -22.12
CA MET A 213 2.52 4.89 -20.97
C MET A 213 1.90 6.25 -21.32
N ASN A 214 0.81 6.61 -20.64
CA ASN A 214 0.21 7.93 -20.74
C ASN A 214 1.14 8.94 -20.06
N VAL A 215 1.40 10.07 -20.74
CA VAL A 215 2.34 11.09 -20.26
C VAL A 215 1.64 12.40 -20.02
N ASP A 216 0.91 12.94 -20.98
CA ASP A 216 0.21 14.22 -20.82
C ASP A 216 -1.30 14.01 -20.56
N GLU A 217 -1.82 12.83 -20.88
CA GLU A 217 -3.22 12.46 -20.73
C GLU A 217 -3.61 12.29 -19.26
N CYS A 218 -4.76 12.84 -18.86
CA CYS A 218 -5.28 12.77 -17.50
C CYS A 218 -6.34 11.67 -17.34
N THR A 219 -6.01 10.45 -17.74
CA THR A 219 -6.99 9.34 -17.83
C THR A 219 -6.82 8.25 -16.77
N GLU A 220 -5.72 8.26 -16.03
CA GLU A 220 -5.43 7.29 -14.97
C GLU A 220 -5.76 7.87 -13.59
N PHE A 221 -6.12 7.03 -12.61
CA PHE A 221 -6.46 7.47 -11.25
C PHE A 221 -5.37 8.34 -10.59
N HIS A 222 -4.08 8.02 -10.77
CA HIS A 222 -3.01 8.84 -10.17
C HIS A 222 -2.99 10.29 -10.68
N ARG A 223 -3.52 10.55 -11.87
CA ARG A 223 -3.69 11.92 -12.40
C ARG A 223 -4.80 12.67 -11.67
N LEU A 224 -5.92 11.99 -11.39
CA LEU A 224 -6.95 12.53 -10.49
C LEU A 224 -6.35 12.86 -9.14
N TRP A 225 -5.62 11.90 -8.56
CA TRP A 225 -5.01 12.07 -7.24
C TRP A 225 -4.01 13.21 -7.21
N SER A 226 -3.26 13.43 -8.30
CA SER A 226 -2.37 14.58 -8.45
C SER A 226 -3.13 15.92 -8.41
N ALA A 227 -4.34 15.97 -9.00
CA ALA A 227 -5.21 17.14 -8.92
C ALA A 227 -5.80 17.33 -7.52
N LEU A 228 -6.25 16.26 -6.86
CA LEU A 228 -6.70 16.32 -5.47
C LEU A 228 -5.56 16.74 -4.53
N GLN A 229 -4.34 16.26 -4.78
CA GLN A 229 -3.13 16.69 -4.08
C GLN A 229 -2.84 18.16 -4.25
N PHE A 230 -3.04 18.68 -5.47
CA PHE A 230 -2.99 20.11 -5.70
C PHE A 230 -3.97 20.85 -4.78
N VAL A 231 -5.24 20.41 -4.72
CA VAL A 231 -6.28 21.04 -3.87
C VAL A 231 -5.92 21.06 -2.37
N TYR A 232 -5.49 19.93 -1.79
CA TYR A 232 -5.18 19.87 -0.35
C TYR A 232 -3.81 20.47 0.01
N CYS A 233 -2.94 20.70 -0.97
CA CYS A 233 -1.69 21.42 -0.76
C CYS A 233 -1.90 22.94 -0.71
N ILE A 234 -2.98 23.48 -1.31
CA ILE A 234 -3.27 24.93 -1.28
C ILE A 234 -3.31 25.42 0.18
N PRO A 235 -2.47 26.40 0.57
CA PRO A 235 -2.48 26.96 1.92
C PRO A 235 -3.81 27.65 2.21
N VAL A 236 -4.41 27.32 3.35
CA VAL A 236 -5.63 27.96 3.86
C VAL A 236 -5.30 29.18 4.75
N GLY A 237 -6.33 29.99 5.02
CA GLY A 237 -6.24 31.13 5.94
C GLY A 237 -5.96 30.69 7.38
N GLY A 238 -5.48 31.61 8.22
CA GLY A 238 -5.10 31.27 9.61
C GLY A 238 -6.27 30.87 10.53
N THR A 239 -7.51 31.09 10.10
CA THR A 239 -8.75 30.74 10.81
C THR A 239 -9.44 29.50 10.25
N GLU A 240 -8.88 28.88 9.21
CA GLU A 240 -9.46 27.73 8.52
C GLU A 240 -8.69 26.46 8.88
N PHE A 241 -9.42 25.36 9.05
CA PHE A 241 -8.80 24.06 9.28
C PHE A 241 -8.15 23.52 8.01
N THR A 242 -6.98 22.95 8.17
CA THR A 242 -6.25 22.24 7.14
C THR A 242 -6.80 20.84 6.91
N VAL A 243 -6.46 20.24 5.77
CA VAL A 243 -6.92 18.87 5.42
C VAL A 243 -6.36 17.83 6.40
N GLU A 244 -5.12 18.00 6.85
CA GLU A 244 -4.50 17.14 7.85
C GLU A 244 -5.16 17.25 9.24
N GLU A 245 -5.71 18.40 9.61
CA GLU A 245 -6.50 18.56 10.85
C GLU A 245 -7.88 17.91 10.76
N LEU A 246 -8.51 17.95 9.58
CA LEU A 246 -9.86 17.41 9.37
C LEU A 246 -9.87 15.89 9.13
N PHE A 247 -8.93 15.40 8.31
CA PHE A 247 -8.94 14.03 7.81
C PHE A 247 -7.78 13.17 8.31
N GLY A 248 -6.75 13.78 8.90
CA GLY A 248 -5.53 13.08 9.30
C GLY A 248 -4.82 12.41 8.13
N GLU A 249 -4.05 11.36 8.42
CA GLU A 249 -3.30 10.62 7.39
C GLU A 249 -4.15 9.60 6.63
N GLY A 250 -5.37 9.28 7.10
CA GLY A 250 -6.27 8.32 6.47
C GLY A 250 -6.55 8.68 5.00
N LEU A 251 -6.72 9.96 4.70
CA LEU A 251 -6.88 10.43 3.31
C LEU A 251 -5.72 9.98 2.41
N ASN A 252 -4.48 10.24 2.83
CA ASN A 252 -3.29 9.88 2.07
C ASN A 252 -3.09 8.36 1.99
N TRP A 253 -3.39 7.63 3.06
CA TRP A 253 -3.32 6.17 3.08
C TRP A 253 -4.25 5.54 2.04
N ALA A 254 -5.47 6.06 1.88
CA ALA A 254 -6.40 5.55 0.88
C ALA A 254 -5.93 5.82 -0.56
N GLY A 255 -5.60 7.07 -0.88
CA GLY A 255 -5.13 7.43 -2.22
C GLY A 255 -3.84 6.72 -2.61
N CYS A 256 -2.88 6.64 -1.70
CA CYS A 256 -1.63 5.90 -1.93
C CYS A 256 -1.87 4.39 -2.09
N THR A 257 -2.78 3.80 -1.30
CA THR A 257 -3.14 2.38 -1.44
C THR A 257 -3.69 2.09 -2.82
N MET A 258 -4.65 2.89 -3.31
CA MET A 258 -5.18 2.73 -4.67
C MET A 258 -4.10 2.88 -5.75
N ILE A 259 -3.25 3.90 -5.64
CA ILE A 259 -2.15 4.12 -6.60
C ILE A 259 -1.20 2.92 -6.67
N VAL A 260 -0.87 2.31 -5.53
CA VAL A 260 0.03 1.14 -5.49
C VAL A 260 -0.67 -0.10 -6.04
N LEU A 261 -1.91 -0.38 -5.62
CA LEU A 261 -2.67 -1.56 -6.07
C LEU A 261 -2.96 -1.52 -7.59
N LEU A 262 -3.08 -0.34 -8.17
CA LEU A 262 -3.21 -0.11 -9.62
C LEU A 262 -1.87 -0.15 -10.38
N GLY A 263 -0.73 -0.27 -9.68
CA GLY A 263 0.60 -0.24 -10.30
C GLY A 263 0.95 1.12 -10.93
N GLN A 264 0.42 2.22 -10.37
CA GLN A 264 0.56 3.58 -10.89
C GLN A 264 1.60 4.43 -10.14
N GLN A 265 2.18 3.93 -9.04
CA GLN A 265 3.08 4.72 -8.17
C GLN A 265 4.25 5.39 -8.91
N ARG A 266 5.00 4.64 -9.73
CA ARG A 266 6.17 5.22 -10.44
C ARG A 266 5.77 6.34 -11.40
N ARG A 267 4.58 6.21 -12.03
CA ARG A 267 4.03 7.25 -12.93
C ARG A 267 3.58 8.46 -12.14
N PHE A 268 2.92 8.24 -11.01
CA PHE A 268 2.55 9.30 -10.06
C PHE A 268 3.77 10.13 -9.63
N GLU A 269 4.83 9.48 -9.13
CA GLU A 269 6.04 10.16 -8.64
C GLU A 269 6.73 11.01 -9.73
N ALA A 270 6.69 10.54 -10.98
CA ALA A 270 7.25 11.25 -12.12
C ALA A 270 6.38 12.43 -12.57
N LEU A 271 5.05 12.21 -12.67
CA LEU A 271 4.13 13.09 -13.39
C LEU A 271 3.26 13.97 -12.49
N ASP A 272 3.30 13.81 -11.17
CA ASP A 272 2.51 14.61 -10.22
C ASP A 272 2.78 16.12 -10.36
N PHE A 273 1.70 16.89 -10.39
CA PHE A 273 1.74 18.34 -10.61
C PHE A 273 2.43 19.08 -9.47
N CYS A 274 2.18 18.67 -8.23
CA CYS A 274 2.76 19.30 -7.05
C CYS A 274 4.26 19.04 -6.96
N TYR A 275 4.69 17.80 -7.21
CA TYR A 275 6.09 17.42 -7.21
C TYR A 275 6.84 18.18 -8.29
N HIS A 276 6.20 18.43 -9.44
CA HIS A 276 6.76 19.29 -10.47
C HIS A 276 6.93 20.75 -10.02
N ILE A 277 5.90 21.37 -9.44
CA ILE A 277 6.00 22.75 -8.88
C ILE A 277 7.18 22.82 -7.89
N LEU A 278 7.28 21.86 -6.97
CA LEU A 278 8.35 21.79 -5.99
C LEU A 278 9.73 21.69 -6.65
N ARG A 279 9.89 20.86 -7.69
CA ARG A 279 11.17 20.73 -8.41
C ARG A 279 11.56 22.02 -9.12
N VAL A 280 10.62 22.70 -9.78
CA VAL A 280 10.90 23.98 -10.45
C VAL A 280 11.23 25.08 -9.44
N GLN A 281 10.48 25.19 -8.35
CA GLN A 281 10.71 26.20 -7.31
C GLN A 281 12.06 26.02 -6.60
N ARG A 282 12.52 24.77 -6.44
CA ARG A 282 13.86 24.49 -5.89
C ARG A 282 14.99 25.00 -6.78
N VAL A 283 14.75 25.13 -8.09
CA VAL A 283 15.76 25.61 -9.04
C VAL A 283 15.77 27.14 -9.09
N ASP A 284 14.61 27.78 -9.20
CA ASP A 284 14.54 29.24 -9.37
C ASP A 284 14.45 30.02 -8.06
N GLY A 285 14.11 29.37 -6.95
CA GLY A 285 14.04 29.96 -5.61
C GLY A 285 12.97 31.05 -5.46
N LYS A 286 12.04 31.19 -6.41
CA LYS A 286 11.06 32.29 -6.38
C LYS A 286 10.04 32.11 -5.27
N ASP A 287 9.56 33.25 -4.76
CA ASP A 287 8.49 33.34 -3.78
C ASP A 287 7.55 34.49 -4.17
N GLU A 288 6.50 34.14 -4.90
CA GLU A 288 5.49 35.07 -5.38
C GLU A 288 4.10 34.63 -4.92
N ASN A 289 3.17 35.58 -4.88
CA ASN A 289 1.77 35.27 -4.66
C ASN A 289 1.06 35.07 -6.00
N VAL A 290 0.61 33.85 -6.28
CA VAL A 290 -0.03 33.50 -7.56
C VAL A 290 -1.49 33.18 -7.30
N LYS A 291 -2.40 34.05 -7.77
CA LYS A 291 -3.87 33.90 -7.58
C LYS A 291 -4.27 33.71 -6.11
N GLY A 292 -3.59 34.40 -5.19
CA GLY A 292 -3.84 34.29 -3.75
C GLY A 292 -3.12 33.13 -3.06
N ILE A 293 -2.37 32.31 -3.81
CA ILE A 293 -1.55 31.22 -3.28
C ILE A 293 -0.12 31.72 -3.07
N ALA A 294 0.31 31.79 -1.81
CA ALA A 294 1.71 32.03 -1.46
C ALA A 294 2.58 30.82 -1.87
N LEU A 295 3.42 31.00 -2.90
CA LEU A 295 4.19 29.93 -3.51
C LEU A 295 5.10 29.22 -2.50
N LYS A 296 5.81 29.96 -1.63
CA LYS A 296 6.68 29.33 -0.63
C LYS A 296 5.92 28.44 0.34
N ARG A 297 4.78 28.91 0.85
CA ARG A 297 3.91 28.10 1.74
C ARG A 297 3.36 26.86 1.04
N MET A 298 2.99 27.00 -0.24
CA MET A 298 2.52 25.88 -1.06
C MET A 298 3.60 24.80 -1.20
N VAL A 299 4.82 25.16 -1.60
CA VAL A 299 5.90 24.16 -1.81
C VAL A 299 6.36 23.49 -0.51
N ASP A 300 6.33 24.21 0.61
CA ASP A 300 6.62 23.64 1.92
C ASP A 300 5.56 22.60 2.32
N ARG A 301 4.27 22.87 2.04
CA ARG A 301 3.19 21.88 2.22
C ARG A 301 3.34 20.69 1.28
N ILE A 302 3.59 20.92 -0.01
CA ILE A 302 3.85 19.87 -0.99
C ILE A 302 4.98 18.94 -0.51
N ARG A 303 6.07 19.50 0.02
CA ARG A 303 7.19 18.69 0.51
C ARG A 303 6.77 17.79 1.68
N ARG A 304 5.92 18.26 2.60
CA ARG A 304 5.41 17.42 3.71
C ARG A 304 4.59 16.25 3.19
N PHE A 305 3.63 16.50 2.30
CA PHE A 305 2.84 15.44 1.68
C PHE A 305 3.67 14.50 0.79
N GLN A 306 4.71 15.01 0.13
CA GLN A 306 5.65 14.17 -0.61
C GLN A 306 6.38 13.17 0.31
N VAL A 307 6.84 13.62 1.48
CA VAL A 307 7.49 12.73 2.46
C VAL A 307 6.49 11.71 2.99
N LEU A 308 5.28 12.15 3.36
CA LEU A 308 4.20 11.28 3.83
C LEU A 308 3.87 10.19 2.80
N ASN A 309 3.57 10.57 1.56
CA ASN A 309 3.25 9.60 0.50
C ASN A 309 4.40 8.62 0.28
N SER A 310 5.66 9.09 0.30
CA SER A 310 6.84 8.22 0.15
C SER A 310 6.93 7.18 1.28
N GLN A 311 6.62 7.56 2.51
CA GLN A 311 6.58 6.65 3.66
C GLN A 311 5.47 5.63 3.52
N ILE A 312 4.25 6.07 3.15
CA ILE A 312 3.11 5.18 2.93
C ILE A 312 3.43 4.18 1.82
N PHE A 313 3.95 4.63 0.68
CA PHE A 313 4.37 3.75 -0.40
C PHE A 313 5.44 2.76 0.04
N ALA A 314 6.42 3.17 0.83
CA ALA A 314 7.44 2.25 1.35
C ALA A 314 6.84 1.14 2.23
N VAL A 315 5.87 1.48 3.08
CA VAL A 315 5.16 0.50 3.91
C VAL A 315 4.33 -0.44 3.04
N LEU A 316 3.48 0.07 2.15
CA LEU A 316 2.64 -0.75 1.27
C LEU A 316 3.46 -1.71 0.41
N ASN A 317 4.55 -1.23 -0.19
CA ASN A 317 5.43 -2.06 -1.02
C ASN A 317 6.15 -3.15 -0.23
N LYS A 318 6.33 -3.01 1.09
CA LYS A 318 6.91 -4.07 1.92
C LYS A 318 5.99 -5.28 1.99
N PHE A 319 4.68 -5.06 2.05
CA PHE A 319 3.67 -6.11 2.14
C PHE A 319 3.24 -6.67 0.77
N LEU A 320 3.43 -5.93 -0.32
CA LEU A 320 3.07 -6.44 -1.66
C LEU A 320 4.18 -7.27 -2.32
N LYS A 321 5.43 -7.15 -1.87
CA LYS A 321 6.57 -7.91 -2.44
C LYS A 321 6.60 -9.39 -2.03
N SER A 322 5.97 -9.73 -0.91
CA SER A 322 5.90 -11.08 -0.35
C SER A 322 4.89 -11.97 -1.10
N SER A 323 3.88 -11.40 -1.76
CA SER A 323 2.91 -12.18 -2.54
C SER A 323 3.41 -12.61 -3.92
N ASP A 324 4.42 -11.92 -4.48
CA ASP A 324 4.93 -12.20 -5.82
C ASP A 324 5.99 -13.32 -5.85
N SER A 325 6.51 -13.76 -4.70
CA SER A 325 7.57 -14.77 -4.66
C SER A 325 7.12 -16.21 -4.99
N ASP A 326 5.83 -16.53 -4.88
CA ASP A 326 5.37 -17.92 -4.93
C ASP A 326 4.58 -18.31 -6.21
N VAL A 327 4.21 -17.38 -7.11
CA VAL A 327 3.26 -17.70 -8.19
C VAL A 327 3.72 -17.41 -9.63
N MET A 328 4.81 -16.66 -9.90
CA MET A 328 5.20 -16.40 -11.29
C MET A 328 6.68 -16.65 -11.61
N SER A 329 6.89 -17.70 -12.40
CA SER A 329 7.96 -17.83 -13.38
C SER A 329 8.26 -16.49 -14.06
N VAL A 330 9.51 -16.02 -13.97
CA VAL A 330 10.12 -14.90 -14.74
C VAL A 330 9.11 -13.81 -15.13
N GLU A 331 9.00 -12.73 -14.32
CA GLU A 331 8.17 -11.56 -14.64
C GLU A 331 8.29 -11.22 -16.14
N HIS A 332 7.21 -11.43 -16.89
CA HIS A 332 7.21 -11.20 -18.33
C HIS A 332 7.18 -9.69 -18.58
N VAL A 333 8.37 -9.08 -18.65
CA VAL A 333 8.51 -7.66 -18.99
C VAL A 333 8.16 -7.48 -20.46
N ARG A 334 7.31 -6.49 -20.75
CA ARG A 334 6.97 -6.12 -22.12
C ARG A 334 8.22 -5.62 -22.86
N CYS A 335 8.66 -6.36 -23.88
CA CYS A 335 9.76 -5.98 -24.76
C CYS A 335 9.30 -5.10 -25.92
N PHE A 336 10.18 -4.20 -26.37
CA PHE A 336 9.96 -3.38 -27.57
C PHE A 336 10.90 -3.85 -28.69
N PRO A 337 10.38 -4.11 -29.91
CA PRO A 337 11.22 -4.55 -31.01
C PRO A 337 12.15 -3.41 -31.47
N PRO A 338 13.40 -3.70 -31.87
CA PRO A 338 14.29 -2.71 -32.47
C PRO A 338 13.74 -2.25 -33.84
N PRO A 339 14.19 -1.08 -34.34
CA PRO A 339 13.85 -0.64 -35.69
C PRO A 339 14.23 -1.71 -36.74
N ILE A 340 13.26 -2.12 -37.55
CA ILE A 340 13.47 -3.13 -38.60
C ILE A 340 13.82 -2.42 -39.90
N HIS A 341 14.93 -2.83 -40.54
CA HIS A 341 15.31 -2.30 -41.85
C HIS A 341 14.22 -2.61 -42.89
N PRO A 342 13.78 -1.67 -43.75
CA PRO A 342 12.68 -1.88 -44.69
C PRO A 342 12.82 -3.14 -45.58
N THR A 343 14.04 -3.49 -45.96
CA THR A 343 14.34 -4.70 -46.75
C THR A 343 14.02 -6.01 -46.00
N LEU A 344 14.14 -6.02 -44.67
CA LEU A 344 13.81 -7.16 -43.82
C LEU A 344 12.33 -7.16 -43.40
N ALA A 345 11.68 -5.99 -43.40
CA ALA A 345 10.25 -5.85 -43.06
C ALA A 345 9.34 -6.60 -44.05
N ALA A 346 9.69 -6.64 -45.34
CA ALA A 346 8.97 -7.42 -46.35
C ALA A 346 9.07 -8.93 -46.13
N GLN A 347 10.17 -9.42 -45.52
CA GLN A 347 10.37 -10.84 -45.19
C GLN A 347 9.74 -11.21 -43.83
N ALA A 348 9.62 -10.25 -42.89
CA ALA A 348 9.04 -10.47 -41.57
C ALA A 348 7.53 -10.81 -41.60
N HIS A 349 6.81 -10.43 -42.66
CA HIS A 349 5.41 -10.84 -42.86
C HIS A 349 5.22 -12.36 -42.95
N TYR A 350 6.26 -13.12 -43.33
CA TYR A 350 6.21 -14.59 -43.40
C TYR A 350 6.43 -15.29 -42.05
N TYR A 351 6.90 -14.60 -41.02
CA TYR A 351 7.30 -15.18 -39.73
C TYR A 351 6.48 -14.68 -38.53
N ARG A 352 5.24 -14.22 -38.74
CA ARG A 352 4.31 -13.95 -37.63
C ARG A 352 3.75 -15.27 -37.09
N PRO A 353 3.92 -15.58 -35.78
CA PRO A 353 3.37 -16.80 -35.15
C PRO A 353 1.85 -16.95 -35.26
N GLU A 354 1.13 -15.85 -35.51
CA GLU A 354 -0.32 -15.83 -35.69
C GLU A 354 -0.80 -16.57 -36.95
N HIS A 355 0.05 -16.70 -37.98
CA HIS A 355 -0.30 -17.41 -39.22
C HIS A 355 0.07 -18.90 -39.22
N LEU A 356 0.90 -19.37 -38.28
CA LEU A 356 1.27 -20.79 -38.15
C LEU A 356 0.19 -21.64 -37.45
N ARG A 357 -0.82 -21.02 -36.83
CA ARG A 357 -1.92 -21.73 -36.15
C ARG A 357 -3.10 -22.11 -37.06
N GLN A 358 -3.15 -21.66 -38.31
CA GLN A 358 -4.30 -21.91 -39.20
C GLN A 358 -4.13 -23.11 -40.15
N THR A 359 -3.02 -23.84 -40.12
CA THR A 359 -2.73 -24.92 -41.10
C THR A 359 -2.65 -26.33 -40.54
N VAL A 360 -3.23 -26.62 -39.37
CA VAL A 360 -3.35 -28.02 -38.90
C VAL A 360 -4.76 -28.30 -38.35
N GLN A 361 -5.74 -28.36 -39.24
CA GLN A 361 -6.94 -29.19 -39.08
C GLN A 361 -7.32 -29.74 -40.46
N HIS A 362 -7.03 -31.02 -40.67
CA HIS A 362 -7.67 -31.87 -41.68
C HIS A 362 -8.80 -32.65 -41.00
#